data_AF-A0A351MT82-F1
#
_entry.id   AF-A0A351MT82-F1
#
_cell.length_a   1.000
_cell.length_b   1.000
_cell.length_c   1.000
_cell.angle_alpha   90.00
_cell.angle_beta   90.00
_cell.angle_gamma   90.00
#
_symmetry.space_group_name_H-M   'P 1'
#
loop_
_entity.id
_entity.type
_entity.pdbx_description
1 polymer ?
#
loop_
_entity_poly.entity_id
_entity_poly.type
_entity_poly.pdbx_seq_one_letter_code
_entity_poly.pdbx_strand_id
1 'polypeptide(L)'
;MNSLLQHWLPKPLPTEAVLLPADRFFMMRVELDPATPARGQVELALEASSPFPANQLLLGLVHGADGRSALAFAAHKRRFTAEEIASWPASSPVVPEFLALLGHNPNANAVLVHVNDERAIALAWRAKENLPTSMVSFATADGTPEAAAAEAALLAELPANTPVIKITGAIKGRGDDKGLSIGVVDGPNYHVAARSLDDADVRDATFLEKRRGQAAWEKRAWLMAQITAACLLLAALTDASAAIMNWRTNEVTAVLDSNRPKVQELENLNSLAAKISELGDNRPLPFEMLSIVNSRRPASLT
;
A
#
# COMPACT_ATOMS: atom_id res chain seq x y z
N MET A 1 -12.62 -4.16 0.30
CA MET A 1 -12.39 -2.90 1.05
C MET A 1 -10.95 -2.34 0.97
N ASN A 2 -9.92 -3.09 0.54
CA ASN A 2 -8.53 -2.59 0.49
C ASN A 2 -8.19 -1.60 -0.65
N SER A 3 -8.98 -1.55 -1.74
CA SER A 3 -8.63 -0.75 -2.93
C SER A 3 -8.86 0.77 -2.74
N LEU A 4 -9.93 1.16 -2.04
CA LEU A 4 -10.25 2.59 -1.85
C LEU A 4 -9.26 3.30 -0.92
N LEU A 5 -8.71 2.60 0.09
CA LEU A 5 -7.74 3.18 1.03
C LEU A 5 -6.35 3.38 0.41
N GLN A 6 -5.99 2.58 -0.60
CA GLN A 6 -4.71 2.70 -1.30
C GLN A 6 -4.57 4.01 -2.10
N HIS A 7 -5.70 4.58 -2.54
CA HIS A 7 -5.69 5.83 -3.29
C HIS A 7 -5.29 7.05 -2.44
N TRP A 8 -5.50 6.98 -1.13
CA TRP A 8 -5.26 8.10 -0.20
C TRP A 8 -3.94 7.97 0.58
N LEU A 9 -3.18 6.90 0.38
CA LEU A 9 -1.83 6.78 0.93
C LEU A 9 -0.90 7.75 0.18
N PRO A 10 -0.04 8.51 0.88
CA PRO A 10 1.00 9.29 0.22
C PRO A 10 1.86 8.32 -0.61
N LYS A 11 1.90 8.55 -1.92
CA LYS A 11 2.73 7.74 -2.80
C LYS A 11 4.20 8.04 -2.53
N PRO A 12 5.07 7.03 -2.46
CA PRO A 12 6.50 7.27 -2.36
C PRO A 12 6.94 8.15 -3.54
N LEU A 13 7.74 9.16 -3.24
CA LEU A 13 8.31 10.01 -4.27
C LEU A 13 9.21 9.17 -5.17
N PRO A 14 9.22 9.43 -6.50
CA PRO A 14 10.14 8.75 -7.39
C PRO A 14 11.58 9.01 -6.95
N THR A 15 12.38 7.95 -6.84
CA THR A 15 13.79 8.01 -6.45
C THR A 15 14.66 7.49 -7.57
N GLU A 16 15.84 8.07 -7.76
CA GLU A 16 16.83 7.49 -8.67
C GLU A 16 17.43 6.24 -8.05
N ALA A 17 17.59 5.19 -8.86
CA ALA A 17 18.24 3.96 -8.44
C ALA A 17 19.75 4.18 -8.33
N VAL A 18 20.36 3.57 -7.31
CA VAL A 18 21.82 3.47 -7.25
C VAL A 18 22.22 2.29 -8.11
N LEU A 19 22.98 2.58 -9.16
CA LEU A 19 23.44 1.58 -10.12
C LEU A 19 24.88 1.19 -9.80
N LEU A 20 25.09 -0.09 -9.52
CA LEU A 20 26.39 -0.62 -9.16
C LEU A 20 27.13 -1.19 -10.38
N PRO A 21 28.46 -1.01 -10.48
CA PRO A 21 29.25 -1.53 -11.60
C PRO A 21 29.15 -3.06 -11.73
N ALA A 22 28.89 -3.56 -12.94
CA ALA A 22 28.64 -4.98 -13.21
C ALA A 22 29.88 -5.88 -13.04
N ASP A 23 31.09 -5.34 -13.22
CA ASP A 23 32.38 -6.04 -13.06
C ASP A 23 32.65 -6.51 -11.62
N ARG A 24 31.90 -5.98 -10.64
CA ARG A 24 31.97 -6.38 -9.24
C ARG A 24 31.11 -7.60 -8.93
N PHE A 25 30.21 -7.97 -9.84
CA PHE A 25 29.24 -9.05 -9.65
C PHE A 25 29.60 -10.27 -10.48
N PHE A 26 29.28 -11.43 -9.93
CA PHE A 26 29.12 -12.65 -10.71
C PHE A 26 27.64 -13.05 -10.75
N MET A 27 27.26 -13.77 -11.78
CA MET A 27 25.87 -14.09 -12.09
C MET A 27 25.68 -15.61 -12.15
N MET A 28 24.53 -16.07 -11.70
CA MET A 28 24.13 -17.46 -11.79
C MET A 28 22.64 -17.55 -12.11
N ARG A 29 22.28 -18.46 -13.01
CA ARG A 29 20.89 -18.83 -13.23
C ARG A 29 20.53 -19.99 -12.29
N VAL A 30 19.40 -19.88 -11.60
CA VAL A 30 18.89 -20.89 -10.67
C VAL A 30 17.49 -21.31 -11.12
N GLU A 31 17.27 -22.60 -11.27
CA GLU A 31 15.92 -23.15 -11.44
C GLU A 31 15.20 -23.14 -10.09
N LEU A 32 13.94 -22.71 -10.11
CA LEU A 32 13.13 -22.54 -8.91
C LEU A 32 12.01 -23.57 -8.87
N ASP A 33 11.88 -24.22 -7.72
CA ASP A 33 10.65 -24.88 -7.32
C ASP A 33 9.64 -23.82 -6.82
N PRO A 34 8.46 -23.68 -7.44
CA PRO A 34 7.45 -22.71 -7.02
C PRO A 34 6.90 -22.94 -5.61
N ALA A 35 7.06 -24.14 -5.03
CA ALA A 35 6.61 -24.42 -3.66
C ALA A 35 7.55 -23.84 -2.58
N THR A 36 8.80 -23.52 -2.94
CA THR A 36 9.82 -23.06 -1.99
C THR A 36 10.17 -21.59 -2.24
N PRO A 37 10.44 -20.78 -1.20
CA PRO A 37 10.85 -19.39 -1.40
C PRO A 37 12.11 -19.27 -2.27
N ALA A 38 12.06 -18.45 -3.31
CA ALA A 38 13.15 -18.31 -4.28
C ALA A 38 14.48 -17.91 -3.65
N ARG A 39 14.45 -16.98 -2.67
CA ARG A 39 15.64 -16.50 -1.95
C ARG A 39 16.43 -17.64 -1.31
N GLY A 40 15.76 -18.54 -0.58
CA GLY A 40 16.43 -19.66 0.09
C GLY A 40 17.01 -20.68 -0.90
N GLN A 41 16.33 -20.92 -2.02
CA GLN A 41 16.85 -21.77 -3.10
C GLN A 41 18.11 -21.18 -3.75
N VAL A 42 18.10 -19.86 -4.00
CA VAL A 42 19.24 -19.14 -4.54
C VAL A 42 20.41 -19.14 -3.57
N GLU A 43 20.17 -18.89 -2.28
CA GLU A 43 21.21 -18.93 -1.25
C GLU A 43 21.86 -20.31 -1.18
N LEU A 44 21.06 -21.39 -1.21
CA LEU A 44 21.57 -22.76 -1.24
C LEU A 44 22.38 -23.07 -2.52
N ALA A 45 21.88 -22.65 -3.68
CA ALA A 45 22.59 -22.83 -4.95
C ALA A 45 23.92 -22.06 -4.96
N LEU A 46 23.94 -20.87 -4.37
CA LEU A 46 25.11 -20.02 -4.24
C LEU A 46 26.13 -20.62 -3.27
N GLU A 47 25.70 -21.19 -2.14
CA GLU A 47 26.59 -21.90 -1.21
C GLU A 47 27.29 -23.09 -1.87
N ALA A 48 26.62 -23.79 -2.80
CA ALA A 48 27.19 -24.93 -3.49
C ALA A 48 28.21 -24.56 -4.58
N SER A 49 28.17 -23.34 -5.10
CA SER A 49 28.85 -22.96 -6.35
C SER A 49 29.75 -21.73 -6.23
N SER A 50 29.49 -20.87 -5.24
CA SER A 50 30.26 -19.65 -5.04
C SER A 50 31.61 -19.97 -4.40
N PRO A 51 32.69 -19.30 -4.83
CA PRO A 51 33.98 -19.38 -4.15
C PRO A 51 33.98 -18.68 -2.79
N PHE A 52 32.89 -18.00 -2.41
CA PHE A 52 32.79 -17.23 -1.17
C PHE A 52 31.60 -17.68 -0.31
N PRO A 53 31.72 -17.62 1.03
CA PRO A 53 30.59 -17.86 1.93
C PRO A 53 29.46 -16.84 1.71
N ALA A 54 28.20 -17.29 1.79
CA ALA A 54 27.02 -16.46 1.57
C ALA A 54 26.96 -15.20 2.45
N ASN A 55 27.45 -15.28 3.70
CA ASN A 55 27.46 -14.14 4.62
C ASN A 55 28.45 -13.01 4.23
N GLN A 56 29.39 -13.28 3.32
CA GLN A 56 30.35 -12.32 2.78
C GLN A 56 29.87 -11.71 1.46
N LEU A 57 28.70 -12.11 0.97
CA LEU A 57 28.14 -11.67 -0.30
C LEU A 57 27.00 -10.67 -0.08
N LEU A 58 26.94 -9.68 -0.97
CA LEU A 58 25.77 -8.87 -1.25
C LEU A 58 25.01 -9.58 -2.37
N LEU A 59 23.80 -10.05 -2.09
CA LEU A 59 23.02 -10.93 -2.96
C LEU A 59 21.72 -10.25 -3.35
N GLY A 60 21.48 -10.16 -4.66
CA GLY A 60 20.17 -9.86 -5.23
C GLY A 60 19.77 -10.93 -6.25
N LEU A 61 18.48 -10.99 -6.55
CA LEU A 61 17.92 -11.87 -7.57
C LEU A 61 16.75 -11.20 -8.30
N VAL A 62 16.59 -11.56 -9.57
CA VAL A 62 15.39 -11.24 -10.35
C VAL A 62 14.74 -12.50 -10.87
N HIS A 63 13.41 -12.53 -10.90
CA HIS A 63 12.67 -13.69 -11.36
C HIS A 63 12.53 -13.65 -12.88
N GLY A 64 12.62 -14.83 -13.51
CA GLY A 64 12.21 -15.02 -14.89
C GLY A 64 10.71 -14.81 -15.04
N ALA A 65 10.27 -14.43 -16.24
CA ALA A 65 8.85 -14.23 -16.53
C ALA A 65 8.00 -15.50 -16.32
N ASP A 66 8.64 -16.67 -16.33
CA ASP A 66 8.01 -17.98 -16.08
C ASP A 66 7.79 -18.29 -14.59
N GLY A 67 8.41 -17.54 -13.68
CA GLY A 67 8.41 -17.82 -12.24
C GLY A 67 9.11 -19.12 -11.85
N ARG A 68 9.81 -19.77 -12.78
CA ARG A 68 10.51 -21.07 -12.59
C ARG A 68 12.02 -20.93 -12.66
N SER A 69 12.50 -19.72 -12.92
CA SER A 69 13.91 -19.41 -12.93
C SER A 69 14.15 -18.09 -12.23
N ALA A 70 15.34 -17.95 -11.65
CA ALA A 70 15.85 -16.68 -11.16
C ALA A 70 17.26 -16.44 -11.71
N LEU A 71 17.56 -15.18 -11.93
CA LEU A 71 18.91 -14.69 -12.14
C LEU A 71 19.42 -14.17 -10.81
N ALA A 72 20.28 -14.95 -10.17
CA ALA A 72 21.00 -14.54 -8.98
C ALA A 72 22.25 -13.76 -9.37
N PHE A 73 22.54 -12.70 -8.63
CA PHE A 73 23.76 -11.94 -8.76
C PHE A 73 24.32 -11.60 -7.40
N ALA A 74 25.62 -11.80 -7.26
CA ALA A 74 26.30 -11.61 -6.01
C ALA A 74 27.62 -10.90 -6.21
N ALA A 75 27.96 -10.06 -5.23
CA ALA A 75 29.25 -9.40 -5.15
C ALA A 75 29.82 -9.57 -3.75
N HIS A 76 31.13 -9.77 -3.67
CA HIS A 76 31.80 -9.86 -2.38
C HIS A 76 31.79 -8.49 -1.68
N LYS A 77 31.42 -8.43 -0.39
CA LYS A 77 31.29 -7.16 0.36
C LYS A 77 32.53 -6.27 0.27
N ARG A 78 33.74 -6.85 0.27
CA ARG A 78 35.01 -6.10 0.12
C ARG A 78 35.20 -5.42 -1.25
N ARG A 79 34.37 -5.70 -2.25
CA ARG A 79 34.37 -4.97 -3.54
C ARG A 79 33.78 -3.57 -3.41
N PHE A 80 33.10 -3.28 -2.30
CA PHE A 80 32.54 -1.97 -1.97
C PHE A 80 33.23 -1.45 -0.71
N THR A 81 33.57 -0.17 -0.71
CA THR A 81 34.11 0.46 0.51
C THR A 81 32.98 0.69 1.51
N ALA A 82 33.32 0.81 2.80
CA ALA A 82 32.32 1.13 3.83
C ALA A 82 31.66 2.49 3.56
N GLU A 83 32.42 3.45 3.02
CA GLU A 83 31.93 4.78 2.62
C GLU A 83 30.93 4.68 1.47
N GLU A 84 31.23 3.86 0.46
CA GLU A 84 30.33 3.62 -0.68
C GLU A 84 29.02 2.99 -0.20
N ILE A 85 29.09 1.94 0.63
CA ILE A 85 27.88 1.31 1.20
C ILE A 85 27.07 2.31 2.05
N ALA A 86 27.75 3.14 2.84
CA ALA A 86 27.10 4.16 3.67
C ALA A 86 26.45 5.28 2.84
N SER A 87 26.95 5.54 1.63
CA SER A 87 26.40 6.55 0.70
C SER A 87 25.08 6.12 0.06
N TRP A 88 24.73 4.83 0.11
CA TRP A 88 23.52 4.32 -0.55
C TRP A 88 22.25 4.82 0.14
N PRO A 89 21.39 5.61 -0.52
CA PRO A 89 20.20 6.15 0.10
C PRO A 89 19.23 5.04 0.52
N ALA A 90 18.65 5.16 1.72
CA ALA A 90 17.73 4.15 2.24
C ALA A 90 16.46 4.01 1.38
N SER A 91 16.02 5.10 0.75
CA SER A 91 14.82 5.18 -0.09
C SER A 91 15.04 4.73 -1.54
N SER A 92 16.28 4.70 -2.02
CA SER A 92 16.60 4.31 -3.39
C SER A 92 16.87 2.81 -3.49
N PRO A 93 16.42 2.12 -4.55
CA PRO A 93 16.85 0.75 -4.83
C PRO A 93 18.33 0.74 -5.22
N VAL A 94 19.08 -0.25 -4.71
CA VAL A 94 20.50 -0.43 -5.02
C VAL A 94 20.65 -1.73 -5.80
N VAL A 95 20.96 -1.62 -7.09
CA VAL A 95 20.98 -2.77 -8.02
C VAL A 95 22.16 -2.69 -8.98
N PRO A 96 22.60 -3.82 -9.56
CA PRO A 96 23.59 -3.79 -10.62
C PRO A 96 23.05 -3.11 -11.89
N GLU A 97 23.91 -2.37 -12.59
CA GLU A 97 23.51 -1.67 -13.81
C GLU A 97 23.14 -2.60 -14.97
N PHE A 98 23.69 -3.83 -15.01
CA PHE A 98 23.44 -4.77 -16.10
C PHE A 98 21.96 -5.22 -16.15
N LEU A 99 21.19 -5.02 -15.07
CA LEU A 99 19.74 -5.26 -15.08
C LEU A 99 19.02 -4.42 -16.14
N ALA A 100 19.58 -3.27 -16.53
CA ALA A 100 19.09 -2.43 -17.61
C ALA A 100 19.01 -3.16 -18.96
N LEU A 101 19.87 -4.16 -19.17
CA LEU A 101 19.97 -4.88 -20.44
C LEU A 101 18.91 -5.97 -20.56
N LEU A 102 18.32 -6.41 -19.43
CA LEU A 102 17.29 -7.44 -19.41
C LEU A 102 16.01 -7.05 -20.14
N GLY A 103 15.77 -5.75 -20.35
CA GLY A 103 14.62 -5.24 -21.11
C GLY A 103 14.65 -5.61 -22.60
N HIS A 104 15.82 -5.93 -23.16
CA HIS A 104 15.97 -6.28 -24.58
C HIS A 104 15.51 -7.70 -24.92
N ASN A 105 15.61 -8.63 -23.94
CA ASN A 105 15.18 -10.03 -23.99
C ASN A 105 15.05 -10.64 -25.40
N PRO A 106 16.17 -10.96 -26.08
CA PRO A 106 16.14 -11.50 -27.44
C PRO A 106 15.50 -12.89 -27.48
N ASN A 107 14.63 -13.12 -28.48
CA ASN A 107 13.91 -14.40 -28.62
C ASN A 107 14.78 -15.56 -29.17
N ALA A 108 15.99 -15.27 -29.65
CA ALA A 108 16.93 -16.22 -30.25
C ALA A 108 18.29 -16.16 -29.54
N ASN A 109 19.18 -17.12 -29.85
CA ASN A 109 20.57 -17.05 -29.39
C ASN A 109 21.16 -15.70 -29.78
N ALA A 110 21.62 -14.91 -28.80
CA ALA A 110 22.19 -13.61 -29.04
C ALA A 110 23.11 -13.22 -27.89
N VAL A 111 24.09 -12.37 -28.18
CA VAL A 111 24.90 -11.71 -27.15
C VAL A 111 24.62 -10.22 -27.21
N LEU A 112 24.13 -9.65 -26.12
CA LEU A 112 24.01 -8.20 -25.98
C LEU A 112 25.31 -7.67 -25.40
N VAL A 113 25.85 -6.63 -26.01
CA VAL A 113 27.07 -5.96 -25.53
C VAL A 113 26.76 -4.49 -25.33
N HIS A 114 26.69 -4.07 -24.08
CA HIS A 114 26.62 -2.66 -23.73
C HIS A 114 28.03 -2.10 -23.55
N VAL A 115 28.28 -0.94 -24.15
CA VAL A 115 29.58 -0.27 -24.07
C VAL A 115 29.34 1.19 -23.70
N ASN A 116 30.07 1.64 -22.67
CA ASN A 116 30.27 3.04 -22.36
C ASN A 116 31.78 3.34 -22.26
N ASP A 117 32.11 4.59 -21.94
CA ASP A 117 33.50 5.05 -21.89
C ASP A 117 34.32 4.35 -20.79
N GLU A 118 33.66 3.86 -19.74
CA GLU A 118 34.32 3.27 -18.58
C GLU A 118 34.37 1.75 -18.62
N ARG A 119 33.33 1.09 -19.14
CA ARG A 119 33.07 -0.34 -19.01
C ARG A 119 32.32 -0.93 -20.21
N ALA A 120 32.55 -2.22 -20.41
CA ALA A 120 31.78 -3.08 -21.29
C ALA A 120 31.07 -4.18 -20.49
N ILE A 121 29.85 -4.52 -20.90
CA ILE A 121 29.03 -5.60 -20.33
C ILE A 121 28.50 -6.45 -21.47
N ALA A 122 28.86 -7.74 -21.47
CA ALA A 122 28.31 -8.73 -22.37
C ALA A 122 27.39 -9.70 -21.62
N LEU A 123 26.19 -9.89 -22.14
CA LEU A 123 25.20 -10.84 -21.64
C LEU A 123 24.78 -11.77 -22.77
N ALA A 124 24.87 -13.08 -22.53
CA ALA A 124 24.53 -14.07 -23.54
C ALA A 124 23.17 -14.71 -23.24
N TRP A 125 22.29 -14.78 -24.23
CA TRP A 125 21.01 -15.44 -24.17
C TRP A 125 21.01 -16.70 -25.03
N ARG A 126 20.42 -17.76 -24.48
CA ARG A 126 19.98 -18.92 -25.25
C ARG A 126 18.56 -18.70 -25.77
N ALA A 127 18.25 -19.28 -26.92
CA ALA A 127 16.95 -19.17 -27.55
C ALA A 127 15.84 -19.66 -26.60
N LYS A 128 14.73 -18.92 -26.57
CA LYS A 128 13.56 -19.18 -25.72
C LYS A 128 13.79 -19.01 -24.21
N GLU A 129 14.98 -18.58 -23.77
CA GLU A 129 15.20 -18.22 -22.38
C GLU A 129 14.85 -16.75 -22.13
N ASN A 130 14.18 -16.46 -21.02
CA ASN A 130 13.81 -15.09 -20.63
C ASN A 130 14.90 -14.34 -19.85
N LEU A 131 15.98 -15.04 -19.48
CA LEU A 131 17.07 -14.52 -18.67
C LEU A 131 18.40 -14.92 -19.32
N PRO A 132 19.46 -14.12 -19.18
CA PRO A 132 20.76 -14.44 -19.73
C PRO A 132 21.36 -15.66 -19.02
N THR A 133 22.13 -16.44 -19.77
CA THR A 133 22.81 -17.65 -19.31
C THR A 133 24.18 -17.32 -18.71
N SER A 134 24.89 -16.33 -19.28
CA SER A 134 26.21 -15.89 -18.81
C SER A 134 26.37 -14.37 -18.88
N MET A 135 27.33 -13.86 -18.11
CA MET A 135 27.70 -12.44 -18.07
C MET A 135 29.22 -12.30 -18.01
N VAL A 136 29.75 -11.35 -18.78
CA VAL A 136 31.14 -10.91 -18.71
C VAL A 136 31.14 -9.38 -18.65
N SER A 137 31.88 -8.79 -17.72
CA SER A 137 32.06 -7.33 -17.66
C SER A 137 33.48 -6.97 -17.23
N PHE A 138 34.00 -5.90 -17.80
CA PHE A 138 35.31 -5.34 -17.48
C PHE A 138 35.35 -3.84 -17.78
N ALA A 139 36.38 -3.16 -17.28
CA ALA A 139 36.65 -1.76 -17.61
C ALA A 139 37.14 -1.64 -19.07
N THR A 140 36.59 -0.72 -19.85
CA THR A 140 36.90 -0.55 -21.29
C THR A 140 38.40 -0.34 -21.56
N ALA A 141 39.16 0.12 -20.55
CA ALA A 141 40.63 0.22 -20.62
C ALA A 141 41.35 -1.14 -20.65
N ASP A 142 40.74 -2.19 -20.11
CA ASP A 142 41.35 -3.51 -19.88
C ASP A 142 41.01 -4.55 -20.96
N GLY A 143 40.12 -4.23 -21.91
CA GLY A 143 39.67 -5.20 -22.91
C GLY A 143 38.82 -4.60 -24.05
N THR A 144 38.40 -5.46 -24.99
CA THR A 144 37.57 -5.05 -26.14
C THR A 144 36.16 -5.63 -26.04
N PRO A 145 35.11 -4.85 -26.40
CA PRO A 145 33.73 -5.34 -26.37
C PRO A 145 33.50 -6.65 -27.14
N GLU A 146 34.26 -6.88 -28.21
CA GLU A 146 34.25 -8.11 -28.99
C GLU A 146 34.76 -9.32 -28.19
N ALA A 147 35.82 -9.13 -27.39
CA ALA A 147 36.33 -10.16 -26.50
C ALA A 147 35.31 -10.50 -25.41
N ALA A 148 34.64 -9.48 -24.84
CA ALA A 148 33.54 -9.68 -23.89
C ALA A 148 32.43 -10.56 -24.49
N ALA A 149 32.06 -10.25 -25.73
CA ALA A 149 31.00 -10.95 -26.44
C ALA A 149 31.37 -12.41 -26.70
N ALA A 150 32.60 -12.65 -27.15
CA ALA A 150 33.12 -13.99 -27.43
C ALA A 150 33.21 -14.83 -26.15
N GLU A 151 33.70 -14.26 -25.05
CA GLU A 151 33.79 -14.93 -23.76
C GLU A 151 32.40 -15.25 -23.19
N ALA A 152 31.46 -14.30 -23.22
CA ALA A 152 30.08 -14.54 -22.79
C ALA A 152 29.42 -15.64 -23.65
N ALA A 153 29.59 -15.61 -24.97
CA ALA A 153 29.10 -16.66 -25.87
C ALA A 153 29.69 -18.03 -25.52
N LEU A 154 30.99 -18.10 -25.25
CA LEU A 154 31.68 -19.33 -24.87
C LEU A 154 31.15 -19.89 -23.55
N LEU A 155 31.01 -19.05 -22.52
CA LEU A 155 30.47 -19.43 -21.22
C LEU A 155 29.00 -19.89 -21.29
N ALA A 156 28.24 -19.36 -22.24
CA ALA A 156 26.86 -19.80 -22.50
C ALA A 156 26.78 -20.96 -23.51
N GLU A 157 27.91 -21.50 -23.97
CA GLU A 157 28.01 -22.58 -24.97
C GLU A 157 27.24 -22.27 -26.26
N LEU A 158 27.26 -21.01 -26.69
CA LEU A 158 26.56 -20.56 -27.89
C LEU A 158 27.37 -20.86 -29.17
N PRO A 159 26.71 -21.06 -30.33
CA PRO A 159 27.41 -21.23 -31.60
C PRO A 159 28.30 -20.03 -31.95
N ALA A 160 29.43 -20.26 -32.64
CA ALA A 160 30.38 -19.20 -33.01
C ALA A 160 29.78 -18.06 -33.84
N ASN A 161 28.73 -18.32 -34.63
CA ASN A 161 28.04 -17.33 -35.47
C ASN A 161 26.85 -16.65 -34.75
N THR A 162 26.82 -16.68 -33.42
CA THR A 162 25.74 -16.04 -32.65
C THR A 162 25.76 -14.52 -32.89
N PRO A 163 24.61 -13.91 -33.19
CA PRO A 163 24.53 -12.47 -33.42
C PRO A 163 24.92 -11.69 -32.16
N VAL A 164 25.79 -10.70 -32.34
CA VAL A 164 26.19 -9.75 -31.30
C VAL A 164 25.45 -8.44 -31.53
N ILE A 165 24.64 -8.02 -30.56
CA ILE A 165 23.88 -6.78 -30.60
C ILE A 165 24.59 -5.77 -29.71
N LYS A 166 25.16 -4.73 -30.32
CA LYS A 166 25.83 -3.65 -29.60
C LYS A 166 24.83 -2.59 -29.16
N ILE A 167 24.92 -2.19 -27.90
CA ILE A 167 24.09 -1.18 -27.26
C ILE A 167 25.02 -0.10 -26.70
N THR A 168 24.68 1.16 -26.93
CA THR A 168 25.42 2.31 -26.40
C THR A 168 24.45 3.26 -25.71
N GLY A 169 24.98 4.10 -24.83
CA GLY A 169 24.20 5.10 -24.10
C GLY A 169 24.25 4.93 -22.59
N ALA A 170 23.83 5.97 -21.88
CA ALA A 170 23.81 5.99 -20.43
C ALA A 170 22.74 5.03 -19.87
N ILE A 171 23.05 4.36 -18.76
CA ILE A 171 22.08 3.55 -18.03
C ILE A 171 21.39 4.43 -16.98
N LYS A 172 20.05 4.33 -16.89
CA LYS A 172 19.26 5.04 -15.88
C LYS A 172 18.30 4.09 -15.19
N GLY A 173 18.06 4.33 -13.91
CA GLY A 173 17.08 3.60 -13.12
C GLY A 173 16.26 4.55 -12.24
N ARG A 174 14.96 4.28 -12.15
CA ARG A 174 14.02 5.04 -11.31
C ARG A 174 13.12 4.08 -10.55
N GLY A 175 13.08 4.24 -9.23
CA GLY A 175 12.13 3.59 -8.32
C GLY A 175 10.88 4.44 -8.10
N ASP A 176 9.71 3.80 -8.06
CA ASP A 176 8.42 4.40 -7.76
C ASP A 176 7.51 3.44 -6.95
N ASP A 177 6.20 3.75 -6.85
CA ASP A 177 5.22 2.92 -6.16
C ASP A 177 4.93 1.57 -6.84
N LYS A 178 5.27 1.44 -8.13
CA LYS A 178 5.08 0.22 -8.93
C LYS A 178 6.31 -0.67 -8.93
N GLY A 179 7.49 -0.11 -8.64
CA GLY A 179 8.73 -0.86 -8.47
C GLY A 179 9.93 -0.10 -9.02
N LEU A 180 10.84 -0.79 -9.68
CA LEU A 180 12.00 -0.20 -10.35
C LEU A 180 11.85 -0.33 -11.87
N SER A 181 12.04 0.76 -12.59
CA SER A 181 12.24 0.76 -14.04
C SER A 181 13.69 1.14 -14.33
N ILE A 182 14.42 0.27 -15.01
CA ILE A 182 15.84 0.47 -15.36
C ILE A 182 16.07 0.15 -16.84
N GLY A 183 16.85 0.97 -17.54
CA GLY A 183 17.11 0.79 -18.96
C GLY A 183 18.26 1.66 -19.45
N VAL A 184 18.73 1.37 -20.66
CA VAL A 184 19.60 2.28 -21.41
C VAL A 184 18.72 3.41 -21.95
N VAL A 185 19.23 4.65 -21.95
CA VAL A 185 18.55 5.79 -22.55
C VAL A 185 18.16 5.46 -24.00
N ASP A 186 16.91 5.75 -24.37
CA ASP A 186 16.29 5.42 -25.66
C ASP A 186 16.14 3.92 -25.98
N GLY A 187 16.47 3.04 -25.03
CA GLY A 187 16.28 1.59 -25.11
C GLY A 187 15.04 1.09 -24.38
N PRO A 188 14.75 -0.23 -24.46
CA PRO A 188 13.71 -0.87 -23.69
C PRO A 188 14.04 -0.86 -22.19
N ASN A 189 13.05 -0.57 -21.36
CA ASN A 189 13.18 -0.64 -19.91
C ASN A 189 12.87 -2.05 -19.39
N TYR A 190 13.70 -2.52 -18.47
CA TYR A 190 13.39 -3.65 -17.60
C TYR A 190 12.64 -3.16 -16.36
N HIS A 191 11.59 -3.89 -15.98
CA HIS A 191 10.77 -3.55 -14.81
C HIS A 191 10.85 -4.64 -13.74
N VAL A 192 11.29 -4.26 -12.54
CA VAL A 192 11.19 -5.06 -11.33
C VAL A 192 9.97 -4.59 -10.55
N ALA A 193 8.97 -5.44 -10.42
CA ALA A 193 7.75 -5.11 -9.68
C ALA A 193 8.05 -4.81 -8.20
N ALA A 194 7.29 -3.92 -7.57
CA ALA A 194 7.48 -3.50 -6.17
C ALA A 194 7.55 -4.69 -5.18
N ARG A 195 6.78 -5.76 -5.45
CA ARG A 195 6.78 -6.99 -4.62
C ARG A 195 8.10 -7.76 -4.65
N SER A 196 8.90 -7.59 -5.70
CA SER A 196 10.18 -8.28 -5.93
C SER A 196 11.36 -7.32 -5.86
N LEU A 197 11.12 -6.06 -5.48
CA LEU A 197 12.17 -5.04 -5.41
C LEU A 197 13.17 -5.33 -4.30
N ASP A 198 12.69 -5.83 -3.15
CA ASP A 198 13.54 -6.31 -2.06
C ASP A 198 14.43 -7.48 -2.48
N ASP A 199 13.96 -8.35 -3.38
CA ASP A 199 14.74 -9.49 -3.86
C ASP A 199 15.87 -9.02 -4.78
N ALA A 200 15.63 -8.00 -5.60
CA ALA A 200 16.61 -7.44 -6.52
C ALA A 200 17.63 -6.51 -5.85
N ASP A 201 17.30 -5.93 -4.68
CA ASP A 201 18.17 -5.04 -3.92
C ASP A 201 19.33 -5.85 -3.30
N VAL A 202 20.57 -5.42 -3.54
CA VAL A 202 21.76 -6.18 -3.12
C VAL A 202 22.14 -6.00 -1.64
N ARG A 203 21.49 -5.06 -0.94
CA ARG A 203 21.84 -4.74 0.45
C ARG A 203 21.64 -5.92 1.39
N ASP A 204 22.29 -5.84 2.56
CA ASP A 204 22.25 -6.88 3.57
C ASP A 204 20.81 -7.26 3.96
N ALA A 205 20.58 -8.56 4.17
CA ALA A 205 19.26 -9.09 4.54
C ALA A 205 18.66 -8.40 5.77
N THR A 206 19.49 -8.09 6.78
CA THR A 206 19.05 -7.39 7.99
C THR A 206 18.57 -5.95 7.72
N PHE A 207 19.15 -5.26 6.74
CA PHE A 207 18.68 -3.95 6.30
C PHE A 207 17.31 -4.07 5.61
N LEU A 208 17.17 -5.03 4.70
CA LEU A 208 15.92 -5.26 3.98
C LEU A 208 14.78 -5.70 4.91
N GLU A 209 15.06 -6.54 5.91
CA GLU A 209 14.09 -6.89 6.95
C GLU A 209 13.63 -5.69 7.78
N LYS A 210 14.57 -4.82 8.19
CA LYS A 210 14.24 -3.56 8.86
C LYS A 210 13.35 -2.68 7.99
N ARG A 211 13.66 -2.56 6.69
CA ARG A 211 12.85 -1.79 5.72
C ARG A 211 11.44 -2.36 5.60
N ARG A 212 11.28 -3.68 5.50
CA ARG A 212 9.97 -4.35 5.50
C ARG A 212 9.19 -4.09 6.78
N GLY A 213 9.87 -4.16 7.93
CA GLY A 213 9.28 -3.88 9.24
C GLY A 213 8.77 -2.45 9.35
N GLN A 214 9.58 -1.47 8.93
CA GLN A 214 9.22 -0.06 8.89
C GLN A 214 8.03 0.20 7.96
N ALA A 215 8.06 -0.31 6.73
CA ALA A 215 6.96 -0.16 5.78
C ALA A 215 5.65 -0.79 6.29
N ALA A 216 5.72 -1.92 7.00
CA ALA A 216 4.55 -2.53 7.63
C ALA A 216 4.01 -1.68 8.79
N TRP A 217 4.90 -1.08 9.58
CA TRP A 217 4.53 -0.21 10.69
C TRP A 217 3.92 1.12 10.20
N GLU A 218 4.48 1.75 9.18
CA GLU A 218 3.94 2.96 8.54
C GLU A 218 2.52 2.73 8.03
N LYS A 219 2.27 1.61 7.32
CA LYS A 219 0.93 1.24 6.86
C LYS A 219 -0.04 1.07 8.04
N ARG A 220 0.39 0.42 9.12
CA ARG A 220 -0.43 0.25 10.33
C ARG A 220 -0.71 1.58 11.02
N ALA A 221 0.31 2.42 11.19
CA ALA A 221 0.19 3.75 11.79
C ALA A 221 -0.79 4.62 11.00
N TRP A 222 -0.72 4.58 9.67
CA TRP A 222 -1.66 5.27 8.79
C TRP A 222 -3.10 4.78 8.95
N LEU A 223 -3.33 3.46 8.96
CA LEU A 223 -4.66 2.90 9.21
C LEU A 223 -5.20 3.31 10.58
N MET A 224 -4.37 3.30 11.62
CA MET A 224 -4.76 3.75 12.96
C MET A 224 -5.10 5.23 13.00
N ALA A 225 -4.35 6.07 12.28
CA ALA A 225 -4.65 7.49 12.14
C ALA A 225 -6.02 7.72 11.45
N GLN A 226 -6.32 6.96 10.40
CA GLN A 226 -7.62 7.03 9.72
C GLN A 226 -8.78 6.59 10.64
N ILE A 227 -8.60 5.50 11.38
CA ILE A 227 -9.59 5.04 12.36
C ILE A 227 -9.82 6.11 13.44
N THR A 228 -8.74 6.69 13.95
CA THR A 228 -8.82 7.76 14.95
C THR A 228 -9.57 8.99 14.41
N ALA A 229 -9.27 9.42 13.19
CA ALA A 229 -9.99 10.51 12.53
C ALA A 229 -11.48 10.20 12.34
N ALA A 230 -11.83 8.96 11.96
CA ALA A 230 -13.22 8.54 11.83
C ALA A 230 -13.95 8.53 13.18
N CYS A 231 -13.31 8.07 14.25
CA CYS A 231 -13.87 8.12 15.61
C CYS A 231 -14.11 9.56 16.07
N LEU A 232 -13.18 10.49 15.80
CA LEU A 232 -13.34 11.91 16.12
C LEU A 232 -14.50 12.54 15.34
N LEU A 233 -14.66 12.21 14.06
CA LEU A 233 -15.80 12.67 13.26
C LEU A 233 -17.13 12.14 13.81
N LEU A 234 -17.18 10.87 14.21
CA LEU A 234 -18.38 10.30 14.83
C LEU A 234 -18.71 10.97 16.17
N ALA A 235 -17.71 11.24 17.02
CA ALA A 235 -17.91 11.97 18.27
C ALA A 235 -18.43 13.41 18.03
N ALA A 236 -17.86 14.11 17.05
CA ALA A 236 -18.33 15.45 16.68
C ALA A 236 -19.79 15.44 16.18
N LEU A 237 -20.19 14.41 15.43
CA LEU A 237 -21.57 14.23 14.97
C LEU A 237 -22.53 13.94 16.13
N THR A 238 -22.12 13.12 17.12
CA THR A 238 -22.94 12.86 18.30
C THR A 238 -23.14 14.12 19.15
N ASP A 239 -22.08 14.91 19.34
CA ASP A 239 -22.15 16.16 20.09
C ASP A 239 -23.02 17.20 19.38
N ALA A 240 -22.88 17.34 18.06
CA ALA A 240 -23.74 18.21 17.27
C ALA A 240 -25.22 17.79 17.34
N SER A 241 -25.48 16.48 17.28
CA SER A 241 -26.84 15.94 17.39
C SER A 241 -27.45 16.24 18.78
N ALA A 242 -26.66 16.05 19.84
CA ALA A 242 -27.09 16.36 21.20
C ALA A 242 -27.36 17.88 21.37
N ALA A 243 -26.51 18.74 20.82
CA ALA A 243 -26.69 20.19 20.86
C ALA A 243 -27.97 20.64 20.13
N ILE A 244 -28.24 20.08 18.95
CA ILE A 244 -29.47 20.35 18.18
C ILE A 244 -30.70 19.91 18.97
N MET A 245 -30.66 18.71 19.57
CA MET A 245 -31.79 18.20 20.35
C MET A 245 -32.05 19.07 21.58
N ASN A 246 -30.99 19.48 22.29
CA ASN A 246 -31.10 20.37 23.45
C ASN A 246 -31.66 21.76 23.07
N TRP A 247 -31.25 22.31 21.92
CA TRP A 247 -31.80 23.57 21.41
C TRP A 247 -33.31 23.46 21.10
N ARG A 248 -33.71 22.37 20.43
CA ARG A 248 -35.13 22.10 20.14
C ARG A 248 -35.97 21.89 21.39
N THR A 249 -35.47 21.17 22.39
CA THR A 249 -36.20 20.97 23.64
C THR A 249 -36.40 22.30 24.37
N ASN A 250 -35.38 23.17 24.41
CA ASN A 250 -35.49 24.48 25.04
C ASN A 250 -36.50 25.41 24.33
N GLU A 251 -36.57 25.35 23.01
CA GLU A 251 -37.57 26.08 22.22
C GLU A 251 -38.99 25.60 22.54
N VAL A 252 -39.20 24.28 22.56
CA VAL A 252 -40.50 23.69 22.89
C VAL A 252 -40.91 23.97 24.33
N THR A 253 -40.00 23.87 25.31
CA THR A 253 -40.30 24.19 26.70
C THR A 253 -40.64 25.66 26.88
N ALA A 254 -39.95 26.58 26.20
CA ALA A 254 -40.26 28.00 26.25
C ALA A 254 -41.66 28.32 25.69
N VAL A 255 -42.04 27.67 24.59
CA VAL A 255 -43.40 27.78 24.03
C VAL A 255 -44.43 27.19 24.99
N LEU A 256 -44.15 26.03 25.60
CA LEU A 256 -45.02 25.40 26.58
C LEU A 256 -45.22 26.29 27.80
N ASP A 257 -44.15 26.84 28.35
CA ASP A 257 -44.18 27.74 29.52
C ASP A 257 -44.96 29.02 29.23
N SER A 258 -44.83 29.58 28.02
CA SER A 258 -45.62 30.76 27.61
C SER A 258 -47.13 30.48 27.51
N ASN A 259 -47.50 29.24 27.18
CA ASN A 259 -48.91 28.82 27.04
C ASN A 259 -49.49 28.20 28.31
N ARG A 260 -48.66 27.83 29.27
CA ARG A 260 -49.04 27.30 30.59
C ARG A 260 -50.18 28.06 31.28
N PRO A 261 -50.19 29.41 31.36
CA PRO A 261 -51.30 30.13 32.00
C PRO A 261 -52.64 29.93 31.26
N LYS A 262 -52.63 29.87 29.92
CA LYS A 262 -53.84 29.64 29.11
C LYS A 262 -54.39 28.24 29.32
N VAL A 263 -53.51 27.24 29.42
CA VAL A 263 -53.90 25.85 29.71
C VAL A 263 -54.53 25.76 31.10
N GLN A 264 -53.95 26.40 32.11
CA GLN A 264 -54.51 26.45 33.47
C GLN A 264 -55.88 27.15 33.51
N GLU A 265 -56.09 28.20 32.71
CA GLU A 265 -57.40 28.85 32.58
C GLU A 265 -58.45 27.90 31.97
N LEU A 266 -58.10 27.18 30.91
CA LEU A 266 -58.98 26.17 30.29
C LEU A 266 -59.30 25.00 31.24
N GLU A 267 -58.30 24.51 31.99
CA GLU A 267 -58.50 23.49 33.03
C GLU A 267 -59.44 23.98 34.13
N ASN A 268 -59.26 25.22 34.59
CA ASN A 268 -60.15 25.85 35.56
C ASN A 268 -61.58 25.97 35.03
N LEU A 269 -61.76 26.45 33.79
CA LEU A 269 -63.08 26.56 33.14
C LEU A 269 -63.76 25.19 33.00
N ASN A 270 -63.03 24.16 32.59
CA ASN A 270 -63.56 22.80 32.53
C ASN A 270 -63.92 22.25 33.91
N SER A 271 -63.10 22.52 34.93
CA SER A 271 -63.41 22.12 36.31
C SER A 271 -64.66 22.81 36.86
N LEU A 272 -64.87 24.08 36.51
CA LEU A 272 -66.07 24.83 36.86
C LEU A 272 -67.29 24.27 36.10
N ALA A 273 -67.16 23.99 34.80
CA ALA A 273 -68.21 23.37 34.01
C ALA A 273 -68.60 21.99 34.57
N ALA A 274 -67.63 21.17 34.96
CA ALA A 274 -67.87 19.88 35.60
C ALA A 274 -68.61 20.02 36.93
N LYS A 275 -68.21 20.97 37.79
CA LYS A 275 -68.91 21.26 39.05
C LYS A 275 -70.34 21.78 38.82
N ILE A 276 -70.57 22.59 37.79
CA ILE A 276 -71.90 23.07 37.43
C ILE A 276 -72.77 21.91 36.93
N SER A 277 -72.23 21.00 36.11
CA SER A 277 -72.94 19.79 35.68
C SER A 277 -73.31 18.91 36.87
N GLU A 278 -72.37 18.69 37.80
CA GLU A 278 -72.62 17.91 39.01
C GLU A 278 -73.69 18.55 39.90
N LEU A 279 -73.70 19.88 40.04
CA LEU A 279 -74.76 20.61 40.75
C LEU A 279 -76.10 20.63 40.01
N GLY A 280 -76.08 20.52 38.68
CA GLY A 280 -77.26 20.37 37.83
C GLY A 280 -77.89 18.99 37.97
N ASP A 281 -77.07 17.95 37.96
CA ASP A 281 -77.50 16.54 38.08
C ASP A 281 -77.89 16.18 39.51
N ASN A 282 -77.17 16.70 40.52
CA ASN A 282 -77.45 16.47 41.94
C ASN A 282 -78.29 17.56 42.59
N ARG A 283 -79.12 18.28 41.82
CA ARG A 283 -80.00 19.30 42.40
C ARG A 283 -81.07 18.60 43.27
N PRO A 284 -81.04 18.65 44.62
CA PRO A 284 -82.22 18.27 45.38
C PRO A 284 -83.27 19.33 45.04
N LEU A 285 -84.41 18.98 44.47
CA LEU A 285 -85.47 19.92 44.08
C LEU A 285 -86.38 20.22 45.30
N PRO A 286 -86.03 21.13 46.22
CA PRO A 286 -86.77 21.27 47.47
C PRO A 286 -88.10 22.00 47.19
N PHE A 287 -88.11 22.84 46.15
CA PHE A 287 -89.27 23.59 45.68
C PHE A 287 -90.25 22.74 44.86
N GLU A 288 -89.78 21.75 44.10
CA GLU A 288 -90.71 20.77 43.48
C GLU A 288 -91.26 19.79 44.52
N MET A 289 -90.47 19.40 45.52
CA MET A 289 -91.01 18.60 46.62
C MET A 289 -92.05 19.38 47.44
N LEU A 290 -91.87 20.69 47.64
CA LEU A 290 -92.88 21.55 48.26
C LEU A 290 -94.16 21.69 47.42
N SER A 291 -94.08 21.67 46.08
CA SER A 291 -95.27 21.73 45.22
C SER A 291 -96.06 20.40 45.24
N ILE A 292 -95.38 19.26 45.34
CA ILE A 292 -96.00 17.94 45.51
C ILE A 292 -96.65 17.79 46.90
N VAL A 293 -96.06 18.36 47.95
CA VAL A 293 -96.67 18.34 49.29
C VAL A 293 -97.87 19.29 49.36
N ASN A 294 -97.80 20.45 48.70
CA ASN A 294 -98.90 21.42 48.69
C ASN A 294 -100.12 20.92 47.87
N SER A 295 -99.92 20.07 46.86
CA SER A 295 -101.02 19.44 46.10
C SER A 295 -101.78 18.35 46.88
N ARG A 296 -101.28 17.92 48.04
CA ARG A 296 -101.96 16.98 48.95
C ARG A 296 -102.61 17.65 50.17
N ARG A 297 -102.68 18.99 50.21
CA ARG A 297 -103.28 19.71 51.33
C ARG A 297 -104.81 19.49 51.33
N PRO A 298 -105.40 18.88 52.37
CA PRO A 298 -106.86 18.74 52.46
C PRO A 298 -107.51 20.11 52.64
N ALA A 299 -108.62 20.35 51.93
CA ALA A 299 -109.44 21.54 52.10
C ALA A 299 -110.14 21.48 53.47
N SER A 300 -109.60 22.18 54.47
CA SER A 300 -110.32 22.45 55.72
C SER A 300 -111.16 23.70 55.54
N LEU A 301 -112.47 23.52 55.75
CA LEU A 301 -113.55 24.50 55.70
C LEU A 301 -113.44 25.58 56.81
N THR A 302 -114.00 26.75 56.47
CA THR A 302 -114.30 27.97 57.25
C THR A 302 -113.14 28.84 57.70
#